data_AF-A0AAD2FDN6-F1
#
_entry.id   AF-A0AAD2FDN6-F1
#
_cell.length_a   1.000
_cell.length_b   1.000
_cell.length_c   1.000
_cell.angle_alpha   90.00
_cell.angle_beta   90.00
_cell.angle_gamma   90.00
#
_symmetry.space_group_name_H-M   'P 1'
#
loop_
_entity.id
_entity.type
_entity.pdbx_description
1 polymer ?
#
loop_
_entity_poly.entity_id
_entity_poly.type
_entity_poly.pdbx_seq_one_letter_code
_entity_poly.pdbx_strand_id
1 'polypeptide(L)'
;MNHQSAEALITKNTKSDYETRFLLQSRSHSPTRSPTAPKATSRVINLMGGEDVLDFLTIYFAERIAEDDLLSTIYCQQGGINRKELVHLQKELLLVALADDLSELTSGPKADVYNQAILQKHVRLGIMEKEEYFDRLAAHLANSLTACQIKEERAIIKTKNRFGALRPLLQITHQHLLQH
;
A
#
# COMPACT_ATOMS: atom_id res chain seq x y z
N MET A 1 53.49 -40.89 20.40
CA MET A 1 53.77 -40.00 21.55
C MET A 1 52.66 -38.95 21.58
N ASN A 2 52.06 -38.78 22.77
CA ASN A 2 50.84 -38.02 23.04
C ASN A 2 51.02 -36.49 22.94
N HIS A 3 49.96 -35.79 22.57
CA HIS A 3 49.32 -34.64 23.25
C HIS A 3 48.13 -34.18 22.37
N GLN A 4 46.88 -34.52 22.72
CA GLN A 4 45.90 -33.66 23.43
C GLN A 4 45.81 -32.21 22.93
N SER A 5 44.67 -31.82 22.35
CA SER A 5 43.69 -30.87 22.93
C SER A 5 42.82 -30.20 21.87
N ALA A 6 41.53 -30.00 22.22
CA ALA A 6 40.60 -28.97 21.73
C ALA A 6 40.22 -29.02 20.22
N GLU A 7 39.00 -28.82 19.75
CA GLU A 7 37.72 -28.41 20.34
C GLU A 7 36.63 -28.73 19.29
N ALA A 8 35.57 -29.36 19.77
CA ALA A 8 34.16 -29.08 19.48
C ALA A 8 33.77 -28.27 18.21
N LEU A 9 32.95 -28.91 17.36
CA LEU A 9 31.61 -28.44 16.94
C LEU A 9 31.43 -26.94 16.65
N ILE A 10 31.38 -26.55 15.37
CA ILE A 10 30.36 -25.58 14.87
C ILE A 10 29.91 -25.98 13.46
N THR A 11 29.05 -26.99 13.38
CA THR A 11 27.95 -26.96 12.40
C THR A 11 26.82 -26.18 13.07
N LYS A 12 26.31 -25.12 12.41
CA LYS A 12 24.87 -24.80 12.28
C LYS A 12 24.61 -23.34 11.86
N ASN A 13 23.60 -23.22 11.01
CA ASN A 13 22.62 -22.14 10.91
C ASN A 13 23.09 -20.75 10.46
N THR A 14 23.15 -20.58 9.14
CA THR A 14 22.87 -19.31 8.44
C THR A 14 21.36 -19.09 8.21
N LYS A 15 20.54 -19.35 9.23
CA LYS A 15 19.12 -18.99 9.23
C LYS A 15 18.77 -18.25 10.51
N SER A 16 18.14 -17.09 10.31
CA SER A 16 17.55 -16.22 11.34
C SER A 16 18.48 -15.14 11.90
N ASP A 17 18.74 -14.11 11.09
CA ASP A 17 19.24 -12.81 11.54
C ASP A 17 18.19 -11.68 11.37
N TYR A 18 17.00 -12.04 10.86
CA TYR A 18 15.85 -11.14 10.70
C TYR A 18 14.82 -11.27 11.85
N GLU A 19 14.67 -12.43 12.51
CA GLU A 19 13.70 -12.58 13.60
C GLU A 19 14.20 -11.96 14.92
N THR A 20 15.52 -11.91 15.14
CA THR A 20 16.12 -11.43 16.39
C THR A 20 16.10 -9.90 16.52
N ARG A 21 16.01 -9.15 15.42
CA ARG A 21 15.94 -7.68 15.49
C ARG A 21 14.55 -7.13 15.83
N PHE A 22 13.49 -7.86 15.51
CA PHE A 22 12.11 -7.42 15.79
C PHE A 22 11.66 -7.73 17.23
N LEU A 23 12.26 -8.72 17.89
CA LEU A 23 11.82 -9.18 19.22
C LEU A 23 12.40 -8.40 20.41
N LEU A 24 13.44 -7.58 20.20
CA LEU A 24 14.16 -6.90 21.29
C LEU A 24 13.74 -5.44 21.53
N GLN A 25 12.85 -4.85 20.71
CA GLN A 25 12.37 -3.48 20.92
C GLN A 25 11.03 -3.37 21.69
N SER A 26 10.40 -4.50 22.04
CA SER A 26 9.04 -4.50 22.62
C SER A 26 8.98 -4.45 24.14
N ARG A 27 9.99 -3.88 24.82
CA ARG A 27 9.94 -3.68 26.27
C ARG A 27 10.32 -2.25 26.64
N SER A 28 9.50 -1.69 27.53
CA SER A 28 9.60 -0.41 28.24
C SER A 28 9.30 0.88 27.45
N HIS A 29 8.03 1.31 27.47
CA HIS A 29 7.58 2.48 28.27
C HIS A 29 6.10 2.82 28.00
N SER A 30 5.33 2.85 29.08
CA SER A 30 4.08 3.58 29.25
C SER A 30 4.00 3.97 30.74
N PRO A 31 3.26 5.02 31.17
CA PRO A 31 2.31 5.82 30.41
C PRO A 31 2.42 7.34 30.63
N THR A 32 2.00 8.14 29.64
CA THR A 32 0.99 9.21 29.75
C THR A 32 0.93 9.92 28.40
N ARG A 33 0.05 9.45 27.53
CA ARG A 33 -0.43 10.26 26.40
C ARG A 33 -1.94 10.24 26.45
N SER A 34 -2.48 11.44 26.41
CA SER A 34 -3.88 11.83 26.32
C SER A 34 -4.67 10.91 25.37
N PRO A 35 -5.98 10.71 25.58
CA PRO A 35 -6.81 9.92 24.69
C PRO A 35 -6.97 10.68 23.37
N THR A 36 -6.00 10.55 22.46
CA THR A 36 -6.28 10.78 21.05
C THR A 36 -7.27 9.72 20.64
N ALA A 37 -8.49 10.17 20.30
CA ALA A 37 -9.54 9.33 19.74
C ALA A 37 -8.95 8.32 18.73
N PRO A 38 -9.43 7.07 18.70
CA PRO A 38 -8.94 6.10 17.74
C PRO A 38 -9.12 6.71 16.35
N LYS A 39 -8.02 6.87 15.59
CA LYS A 39 -8.10 7.11 14.15
C LYS A 39 -9.08 6.05 13.65
N ALA A 40 -10.16 6.46 13.00
CA ALA A 40 -11.15 5.53 12.46
C ALA A 40 -10.46 4.70 11.37
N THR A 41 -9.77 3.64 11.78
CA THR A 41 -9.20 2.65 10.89
C THR A 41 -10.39 1.96 10.26
N SER A 42 -10.51 2.12 8.95
CA SER A 42 -11.57 1.51 8.15
C SER A 42 -11.81 0.08 8.59
N ARG A 43 -13.09 -0.32 8.69
CA ARG A 43 -13.45 -1.69 9.01
C ARG A 43 -12.76 -2.70 8.08
N VAL A 44 -12.46 -2.31 6.84
CA VAL A 44 -11.76 -3.17 5.87
C VAL A 44 -10.29 -3.37 6.22
N ILE A 45 -9.60 -2.34 6.74
CA ILE A 45 -8.20 -2.46 7.17
C ILE A 45 -8.09 -3.48 8.31
N ASN A 46 -9.04 -3.46 9.25
CA ASN A 46 -9.09 -4.44 10.33
C ASN A 46 -9.33 -5.87 9.81
N LEU A 47 -10.18 -6.04 8.80
CA LEU A 47 -10.44 -7.33 8.16
C LEU A 47 -9.23 -7.85 7.35
N MET A 48 -8.39 -6.94 6.83
CA MET A 48 -7.16 -7.30 6.13
C MET A 48 -6.03 -7.75 7.07
N GLY A 49 -6.18 -7.57 8.39
CA GLY A 49 -5.16 -7.90 9.38
C GLY A 49 -4.43 -6.70 9.99
N GLY A 50 -4.94 -5.48 9.78
CA GLY A 50 -4.45 -4.27 10.42
C GLY A 50 -3.45 -3.46 9.57
N GLU A 51 -2.88 -2.43 10.19
CA GLU A 51 -1.99 -1.47 9.51
C GLU A 51 -0.67 -2.09 9.05
N ASP A 52 -0.12 -3.08 9.78
CA ASP A 52 1.11 -3.77 9.38
C ASP A 52 0.94 -4.54 8.06
N VAL A 53 -0.22 -5.16 7.85
CA VAL A 53 -0.52 -5.86 6.58
C VAL A 53 -0.72 -4.86 5.45
N LEU A 54 -1.31 -3.70 5.73
CA LEU A 54 -1.45 -2.62 4.76
C LEU A 54 -0.07 -2.08 4.33
N ASP A 55 0.86 -1.91 5.27
CA ASP A 55 2.22 -1.46 4.97
C ASP A 55 2.97 -2.49 4.12
N PHE A 56 2.90 -3.77 4.46
CA PHE A 56 3.50 -4.83 3.65
C PHE A 56 2.89 -4.90 2.25
N LEU A 57 1.56 -4.82 2.14
CA LEU A 57 0.84 -4.79 0.87
C LEU A 57 1.29 -3.63 -0.01
N THR A 58 1.42 -2.43 0.56
CA THR A 58 1.77 -1.23 -0.20
C THR A 58 3.22 -1.25 -0.69
N ILE A 59 4.13 -1.84 0.10
CA ILE A 59 5.51 -2.10 -0.34
C ILE A 59 5.51 -3.04 -1.56
N TYR A 60 4.84 -4.18 -1.44
CA TYR A 60 4.81 -5.19 -2.51
C TYR A 60 4.09 -4.69 -3.76
N PHE A 61 3.04 -3.89 -3.57
CA PHE A 61 2.32 -3.24 -4.66
C PHE A 61 3.20 -2.22 -5.40
N ALA A 62 3.95 -1.39 -4.67
CA ALA A 62 4.87 -0.43 -5.28
C ALA A 62 6.04 -1.10 -6.01
N GLU A 63 6.54 -2.23 -5.50
CA GLU A 63 7.57 -3.04 -6.18
C GLU A 63 7.08 -3.51 -7.55
N ARG A 64 5.86 -4.08 -7.59
CA ARG A 64 5.26 -4.53 -8.85
C ARG A 64 5.03 -3.41 -9.86
N ILE A 65 4.67 -2.22 -9.38
CA ILE A 65 4.55 -1.03 -10.24
C ILE A 65 5.90 -0.61 -10.82
N ALA A 66 6.96 -0.64 -10.01
CA ALA A 66 8.30 -0.27 -10.46
C ALA A 66 8.89 -1.27 -11.47
N GLU A 67 8.47 -2.53 -11.41
CA GLU A 67 8.83 -3.61 -12.35
C GLU A 67 7.97 -3.64 -13.63
N ASP A 68 6.81 -2.98 -13.64
CA ASP A 68 5.97 -2.87 -14.84
C ASP A 68 6.48 -1.76 -15.76
N ASP A 69 6.91 -2.11 -16.97
CA ASP A 69 7.51 -1.14 -17.91
C ASP A 69 6.63 0.11 -18.15
N LEU A 70 5.31 -0.06 -18.26
CA LEU A 70 4.41 1.07 -18.53
C LEU A 70 4.22 1.92 -17.27
N LEU A 71 3.90 1.29 -16.14
CA LEU A 71 3.65 2.04 -14.91
C LEU A 71 4.95 2.66 -14.35
N SER A 72 6.08 1.98 -14.48
CA SER A 72 7.40 2.51 -14.14
C SER A 72 7.75 3.72 -15.00
N THR A 73 7.37 3.73 -16.29
CA THR A 73 7.52 4.92 -17.13
C THR A 73 6.72 6.11 -16.58
N ILE A 74 5.45 5.88 -16.23
CA ILE A 74 4.52 6.91 -15.72
C ILE A 74 4.99 7.44 -14.37
N TYR A 75 5.19 6.57 -13.39
CA TYR A 75 5.49 6.98 -12.01
C TYR A 75 6.96 7.33 -11.80
N CYS A 76 7.89 6.51 -12.31
CA CYS A 76 9.31 6.61 -11.96
C CYS A 76 10.09 7.45 -12.98
N GLN A 77 9.95 7.17 -14.28
CA GLN A 77 10.79 7.82 -15.30
C GLN A 77 10.29 9.23 -15.65
N GLN A 78 9.00 9.37 -15.95
CA GLN A 78 8.38 10.66 -16.27
C GLN A 78 7.99 11.40 -14.99
N GLY A 79 7.37 10.70 -14.03
CA GLY A 79 6.99 11.27 -12.74
C GLY A 79 8.16 11.59 -11.81
N GLY A 80 9.35 11.00 -12.05
CA GLY A 80 10.54 11.23 -11.24
C GLY A 80 10.44 10.70 -9.80
N ILE A 81 9.48 9.83 -9.52
CA ILE A 81 9.17 9.36 -8.16
C ILE A 81 10.12 8.22 -7.77
N ASN A 82 10.74 8.33 -6.59
CA ASN A 82 11.55 7.24 -6.06
C ASN A 82 10.71 6.15 -5.38
N ARG A 83 11.30 4.98 -5.11
CA ARG A 83 10.58 3.83 -4.53
C ARG A 83 9.87 4.14 -3.20
N LYS A 84 10.46 4.96 -2.32
CA LYS A 84 9.84 5.31 -1.02
C LYS A 84 8.60 6.18 -1.22
N GLU A 85 8.70 7.17 -2.09
CA GLU A 85 7.58 8.03 -2.45
C GLU A 85 6.49 7.26 -3.17
N LEU A 86 6.85 6.29 -4.02
CA LEU A 86 5.89 5.41 -4.69
C LEU A 86 5.10 4.59 -3.66
N VAL A 87 5.77 3.97 -2.67
CA VAL A 87 5.09 3.26 -1.57
C VAL A 87 4.11 4.17 -0.85
N HIS A 88 4.55 5.37 -0.47
CA HIS A 88 3.69 6.34 0.21
C HIS A 88 2.47 6.72 -0.63
N LEU A 89 2.70 7.02 -1.91
CA LEU A 89 1.65 7.38 -2.87
C LEU A 89 0.61 6.27 -3.00
N GLN A 90 1.05 5.02 -3.17
CA GLN A 90 0.13 3.89 -3.28
C GLN A 90 -0.61 3.61 -1.96
N LYS A 91 0.04 3.83 -0.81
CA LYS A 91 -0.62 3.72 0.50
C LYS A 91 -1.74 4.75 0.62
N GLU A 92 -1.50 6.00 0.27
CA GLU A 92 -2.53 7.06 0.32
C GLU A 92 -3.70 6.75 -0.62
N LEU A 93 -3.44 6.31 -1.86
CA LEU A 93 -4.49 5.93 -2.79
C LEU A 93 -5.33 4.75 -2.26
N LEU A 94 -4.67 3.75 -1.68
CA LEU A 94 -5.35 2.60 -1.09
C LEU A 94 -6.15 2.99 0.14
N LEU A 95 -5.68 3.94 0.95
CA LEU A 95 -6.44 4.48 2.08
C LEU A 95 -7.72 5.19 1.61
N VAL A 96 -7.69 5.94 0.51
CA VAL A 96 -8.91 6.51 -0.08
C VAL A 96 -9.88 5.41 -0.53
N ALA A 97 -9.38 4.36 -1.19
CA ALA A 97 -10.24 3.22 -1.55
C ALA A 97 -10.85 2.57 -0.31
N LEU A 98 -10.08 2.43 0.78
CA LEU A 98 -10.53 1.74 1.97
C LEU A 98 -11.38 2.62 2.91
N ALA A 99 -11.37 3.94 2.73
CA ALA A 99 -12.10 4.89 3.57
C ALA A 99 -13.60 4.61 3.57
N ASP A 100 -14.22 4.56 4.76
CA ASP A 100 -15.61 4.10 4.92
C ASP A 100 -16.64 5.00 4.22
N ASP A 101 -16.30 6.25 3.99
CA ASP A 101 -17.04 7.27 3.25
C ASP A 101 -16.85 7.23 1.72
N LEU A 102 -16.11 6.25 1.17
CA LEU A 102 -15.92 6.13 -0.29
C LEU A 102 -17.24 6.18 -1.07
N SER A 103 -18.32 5.57 -0.54
CA SER A 103 -19.64 5.62 -1.19
C SER A 103 -20.17 7.05 -1.28
N GLU A 104 -19.97 7.86 -0.23
CA GLU A 104 -20.36 9.27 -0.20
C GLU A 104 -19.51 10.07 -1.18
N LEU A 105 -18.21 9.79 -1.28
CA LEU A 105 -17.34 10.40 -2.30
C LEU A 105 -17.77 10.06 -3.73
N THR A 106 -18.22 8.84 -3.98
CA THR A 106 -18.67 8.41 -5.32
C THR A 106 -20.06 8.90 -5.73
N SER A 107 -20.92 9.23 -4.75
CA SER A 107 -22.31 9.62 -4.99
C SER A 107 -22.60 11.09 -4.67
N GLY A 108 -21.70 11.75 -3.94
CA GLY A 108 -21.82 13.11 -3.46
C GLY A 108 -21.39 14.18 -4.47
N PRO A 109 -21.27 15.43 -4.01
CA PRO A 109 -20.86 16.55 -4.85
C PRO A 109 -19.45 16.34 -5.44
N LYS A 110 -19.30 16.58 -6.75
CA LYS A 110 -17.99 16.46 -7.43
C LYS A 110 -16.89 17.34 -6.81
N ALA A 111 -17.26 18.43 -6.15
CA ALA A 111 -16.34 19.32 -5.45
C ALA A 111 -15.51 18.59 -4.39
N ASP A 112 -16.10 17.63 -3.67
CA ASP A 112 -15.42 16.87 -2.61
C ASP A 112 -14.41 15.88 -3.19
N VAL A 113 -14.66 15.38 -4.40
CA VAL A 113 -13.73 14.54 -5.16
C VAL A 113 -12.50 15.33 -5.59
N TYR A 114 -12.69 16.56 -6.08
CA TYR A 114 -11.56 17.40 -6.50
C TYR A 114 -10.63 17.77 -5.35
N ASN A 115 -11.17 17.94 -4.14
CA ASN A 115 -10.35 18.26 -2.97
C ASN A 115 -9.41 17.11 -2.55
N GLN A 116 -9.53 15.92 -3.14
CA GLN A 116 -8.62 14.81 -2.88
C GLN A 116 -7.29 15.02 -3.62
N ALA A 117 -6.34 15.64 -2.94
CA ALA A 117 -4.99 15.91 -3.45
C ALA A 117 -4.30 14.66 -4.03
N ILE A 118 -4.55 13.49 -3.43
CA ILE A 118 -4.00 12.23 -3.90
C ILE A 118 -4.53 11.83 -5.28
N LEU A 119 -5.84 11.98 -5.53
CA LEU A 119 -6.44 11.69 -6.85
C LEU A 119 -5.86 12.63 -7.92
N GLN A 120 -5.74 13.92 -7.61
CA GLN A 120 -5.11 14.88 -8.53
C GLN A 120 -3.66 14.50 -8.84
N LYS A 121 -2.89 14.07 -7.84
CA LYS A 121 -1.50 13.67 -8.02
C LYS A 121 -1.37 12.47 -8.96
N HIS A 122 -2.19 11.45 -8.78
CA HIS A 122 -2.21 10.30 -9.69
C HIS A 122 -2.60 10.67 -11.12
N VAL A 123 -3.59 11.55 -11.29
CA VAL A 123 -4.00 12.04 -12.62
C VAL A 123 -2.88 12.84 -13.28
N ARG A 124 -2.21 13.74 -12.57
CA ARG A 124 -1.09 14.54 -13.09
C ARG A 124 0.11 13.71 -13.51
N LEU A 125 0.27 12.53 -12.92
CA LEU A 125 1.32 11.58 -13.31
C LEU A 125 0.98 10.83 -14.60
N GLY A 126 -0.26 10.90 -15.08
CA GLY A 126 -0.68 10.30 -16.35
C GLY A 126 -1.45 9.00 -16.22
N ILE A 127 -1.88 8.58 -15.01
CA ILE A 127 -2.57 7.29 -14.83
C ILE A 127 -3.90 7.18 -15.61
N MET A 128 -4.47 8.31 -16.00
CA MET A 128 -5.74 8.40 -16.73
C MET A 128 -5.58 8.78 -18.21
N GLU A 129 -4.35 8.85 -18.73
CA GLU A 129 -4.12 9.11 -20.16
C GLU A 129 -4.58 7.95 -21.06
N LYS A 130 -4.49 6.72 -20.54
CA LYS A 130 -5.00 5.51 -21.20
C LYS A 130 -5.71 4.62 -20.20
N GLU A 131 -6.80 3.98 -20.64
CA GLU A 131 -7.60 3.09 -19.78
C GLU A 131 -6.77 1.93 -19.22
N GLU A 132 -5.86 1.39 -20.04
CA GLU A 132 -4.99 0.27 -19.70
C GLU A 132 -4.08 0.53 -18.48
N TYR A 133 -3.74 1.80 -18.21
CA TYR A 133 -2.82 2.14 -17.12
C TYR A 133 -3.48 1.87 -15.76
N PHE A 134 -4.74 2.26 -15.59
CA PHE A 134 -5.47 1.93 -14.38
C PHE A 134 -5.78 0.42 -14.28
N ASP A 135 -6.07 -0.26 -15.40
CA ASP A 135 -6.30 -1.72 -15.38
C ASP A 135 -5.06 -2.49 -14.91
N ARG A 136 -3.88 -2.10 -15.38
CA ARG A 136 -2.61 -2.67 -14.89
C ARG A 136 -2.38 -2.38 -13.42
N LEU A 137 -2.65 -1.16 -12.98
CA LEU A 137 -2.53 -0.79 -11.57
C LEU A 137 -3.44 -1.67 -10.69
N ALA A 138 -4.69 -1.86 -11.08
CA ALA A 138 -5.64 -2.72 -10.38
C ALA A 138 -5.22 -4.20 -10.40
N ALA A 139 -4.65 -4.67 -11.51
CA ALA A 139 -4.12 -6.03 -11.62
C ALA A 139 -2.94 -6.26 -10.65
N HIS A 140 -2.01 -5.30 -10.55
CA HIS A 140 -0.89 -5.39 -9.61
C HIS A 140 -1.34 -5.35 -8.16
N LEU A 141 -2.38 -4.58 -7.82
CA LEU A 141 -2.99 -4.64 -6.49
C LEU A 141 -3.59 -6.02 -6.22
N ALA A 142 -4.34 -6.58 -7.17
CA ALA A 142 -4.95 -7.91 -7.01
C ALA A 142 -3.89 -8.98 -6.75
N ASN A 143 -2.80 -8.96 -7.54
CA ASN A 143 -1.68 -9.88 -7.36
C ASN A 143 -1.00 -9.68 -6.00
N SER A 144 -0.98 -8.46 -5.47
CA SER A 144 -0.33 -8.13 -4.20
C SER A 144 -1.17 -8.57 -3.01
N LEU A 145 -2.50 -8.42 -3.10
CA LEU A 145 -3.44 -8.94 -2.12
C LEU A 145 -3.34 -10.47 -1.98
N THR A 146 -3.21 -11.19 -3.09
CA THR A 146 -3.01 -12.65 -3.08
C THR A 146 -1.66 -13.04 -2.44
N ALA A 147 -0.61 -12.27 -2.71
CA ALA A 147 0.73 -12.54 -2.17
C ALA A 147 0.84 -12.26 -0.65
N CYS A 148 0.06 -11.32 -0.12
CA CYS A 148 0.07 -10.96 1.30
C CYS A 148 -0.61 -11.98 2.22
N GLN A 149 -1.06 -13.13 1.70
CA GLN A 149 -1.68 -14.22 2.48
C GLN A 149 -2.83 -13.74 3.39
N ILE A 150 -3.62 -12.77 2.93
CA ILE A 150 -4.78 -12.25 3.67
C ILE A 150 -5.76 -13.42 3.86
N LYS A 151 -6.03 -13.76 5.12
CA LYS A 151 -6.83 -14.94 5.48
C LYS A 151 -8.30 -14.82 5.08
N GLU A 152 -8.85 -13.62 5.10
CA GLU A 152 -10.23 -13.36 4.70
C GLU A 152 -10.34 -13.05 3.21
N GLU A 153 -10.85 -14.00 2.43
CA GLU A 153 -11.15 -13.80 1.02
C GLU A 153 -12.14 -12.63 0.79
N ARG A 154 -13.09 -12.45 1.71
CA ARG A 154 -14.03 -11.31 1.69
C ARG A 154 -13.32 -9.97 1.74
N ALA A 155 -12.23 -9.86 2.51
CA ALA A 155 -11.43 -8.64 2.59
C ALA A 155 -10.71 -8.37 1.27
N ILE A 156 -10.19 -9.41 0.61
CA ILE A 156 -9.56 -9.31 -0.72
C ILE A 156 -10.58 -8.81 -1.76
N ILE A 157 -11.74 -9.47 -1.87
CA ILE A 157 -12.78 -9.10 -2.83
C ILE A 157 -13.26 -7.66 -2.58
N LYS A 158 -13.52 -7.31 -1.32
CA LYS A 158 -13.97 -5.97 -0.96
C LYS A 158 -12.91 -4.91 -1.29
N THR A 159 -11.64 -5.19 -1.04
CA THR A 159 -10.54 -4.27 -1.37
C THR A 159 -10.41 -4.06 -2.87
N LYS A 160 -10.47 -5.13 -3.67
CA LYS A 160 -10.47 -5.04 -5.14
C LYS A 160 -11.63 -4.18 -5.66
N ASN A 161 -12.84 -4.42 -5.17
CA ASN A 161 -14.03 -3.68 -5.60
C ASN A 161 -13.94 -2.20 -5.21
N ARG A 162 -13.52 -1.92 -3.98
CA ARG A 162 -13.32 -0.55 -3.50
C ARG A 162 -12.23 0.19 -4.28
N PHE A 163 -11.13 -0.49 -4.61
CA PHE A 163 -10.09 0.09 -5.45
C PHE A 163 -10.60 0.36 -6.87
N GLY A 164 -11.39 -0.55 -7.44
CA GLY A 164 -12.06 -0.33 -8.72
C GLY A 164 -12.97 0.90 -8.74
N ALA A 165 -13.62 1.21 -7.61
CA ALA A 165 -14.44 2.41 -7.47
C ALA A 165 -13.64 3.73 -7.47
N LEU A 166 -12.29 3.68 -7.41
CA LEU A 166 -11.47 4.86 -7.65
C LEU A 166 -11.45 5.30 -9.11
N ARG A 167 -11.69 4.39 -10.07
CA ARG A 167 -11.70 4.72 -11.51
C ARG A 167 -12.61 5.90 -11.85
N PRO A 168 -13.92 5.89 -11.50
CA PRO A 168 -14.79 7.03 -11.80
C PRO A 168 -14.33 8.32 -11.10
N LEU A 169 -13.75 8.23 -9.90
CA LEU A 169 -13.23 9.40 -9.19
C LEU A 169 -12.02 10.02 -9.91
N LEU A 170 -11.10 9.18 -10.37
CA LEU A 170 -9.94 9.61 -11.16
C LEU A 170 -10.36 10.17 -12.52
N GLN A 171 -11.38 9.60 -13.17
CA GLN A 171 -11.94 10.12 -14.43
C GLN A 171 -12.56 11.51 -14.25
N ILE A 172 -13.38 11.70 -13.20
CA ILE A 172 -13.97 12.99 -12.85
C ILE A 172 -12.85 14.02 -12.58
N THR A 173 -11.83 13.61 -11.82
CA THR A 173 -10.67 14.46 -11.51
C THR A 173 -9.90 14.84 -12.78
N HIS A 174 -9.68 13.90 -13.69
CA HIS A 174 -9.01 14.14 -14.98
C HIS A 174 -9.78 15.14 -15.84
N GLN A 175 -11.10 14.96 -15.98
CA GLN A 175 -11.92 15.91 -16.74
C GLN A 175 -11.86 17.33 -16.16
N HIS A 176 -11.86 17.46 -14.84
CA HIS A 176 -11.76 18.76 -14.19
C HIS A 176 -10.40 19.43 -14.41
N LEU A 177 -9.30 18.68 -14.30
CA LEU A 177 -7.94 19.18 -14.54
C LEU A 177 -7.67 19.51 -16.01
N LEU A 178 -8.45 19.00 -16.96
CA LEU A 178 -8.37 19.40 -18.37
C LEU A 178 -9.15 20.69 -18.68
N GLN A 179 -10.10 21.05 -17.83
CA GLN A 179 -10.97 22.22 -18.01
C GLN A 179 -10.42 23.49 -17.35
N HIS A 180 -9.38 23.37 -16.52
CA HIS A 180 -8.75 24.44 -15.73
C HIS A 180 -7.23 24.39 -15.84
#